data_AF-A0A3E2CT83-F1
#
_entry.id   AF-A0A3E2CT83-F1
#
_cell.length_a   1.000
_cell.length_b   1.000
_cell.length_c   1.000
_cell.angle_alpha   90.00
_cell.angle_beta   90.00
_cell.angle_gamma   90.00
#
_symmetry.space_group_name_H-M   'P 1'
#
loop_
_entity.id
_entity.type
_entity.pdbx_description
1 polymer ?
#
loop_
_entity_poly.entity_id
_entity_poly.type
_entity_poly.pdbx_seq_one_letter_code
_entity_poly.pdbx_strand_id
1 'polypeptide(L)'
;GTRFHAWAEQFVKAGCVNKNSIQYDVDETAVENVAETCENISQNAKSSERKLLIWKQRLITSKWAHRRPIAAEQPIVAHVPELGDQIINGKIDAIFAGGLNPEDPSKLYTIVDWKTGRKPTKPQDIALKLGQLDWYRLLLSLMTKVPLDAIDATLYYVNISDECEREIHAEQKTKDEILAELHSDTLI
;
A
#
# COMPACT_ATOMS: atom_id res chain seq x y z
N GLY A 1 5.86 -6.61 8.97
CA GLY A 1 5.96 -5.65 7.84
C GLY A 1 7.34 -5.78 7.24
N THR A 2 7.45 -5.90 5.92
CA THR A 2 8.71 -6.24 5.24
C THR A 2 9.66 -5.03 5.15
N ARG A 3 10.97 -5.25 4.91
CA ARG A 3 11.99 -4.20 4.68
C ARG A 3 11.56 -3.12 3.67
N PHE A 4 10.68 -3.51 2.74
CA PHE A 4 10.11 -2.59 1.76
C PHE A 4 9.14 -1.58 2.39
N HIS A 5 8.20 -2.02 3.25
CA HIS A 5 7.24 -1.10 3.89
C HIS A 5 7.95 -0.06 4.74
N ALA A 6 8.94 -0.45 5.54
CA ALA A 6 9.73 0.49 6.34
C ALA A 6 10.46 1.54 5.47
N TRP A 7 10.96 1.15 4.30
CA TRP A 7 11.55 2.10 3.37
C TRP A 7 10.48 2.96 2.67
N ALA A 8 9.35 2.39 2.26
CA ALA A 8 8.26 3.11 1.62
C ALA A 8 7.66 4.16 2.57
N GLU A 9 7.52 3.83 3.86
CA GLU A 9 7.16 4.77 4.92
C GLU A 9 8.09 5.99 4.94
N GLN A 10 9.41 5.76 5.01
CA GLN A 10 10.40 6.83 5.02
C GLN A 10 10.33 7.66 3.74
N PHE A 11 10.20 7.01 2.59
CA PHE A 11 10.09 7.66 1.28
C PHE A 11 8.84 8.56 1.19
N VAL A 12 7.68 8.08 1.65
CA VAL A 12 6.43 8.86 1.64
C VAL A 12 6.51 10.01 2.66
N LYS A 13 7.05 9.77 3.87
CA LYS A 13 7.25 10.81 4.90
C LYS A 13 8.22 11.90 4.47
N ALA A 14 9.22 11.56 3.64
CA ALA A 14 10.14 12.53 3.06
C ALA A 14 9.50 13.43 1.99
N GLY A 15 8.23 13.21 1.63
CA GLY A 15 7.50 14.01 0.64
C GLY A 15 7.51 13.41 -0.76
N CYS A 16 7.89 12.14 -0.91
CA CYS A 16 8.15 11.50 -2.20
C CYS A 16 9.24 12.24 -3.01
N VAL A 17 9.33 12.06 -4.33
CA VAL A 17 10.42 12.65 -5.13
C VAL A 17 10.26 14.18 -5.16
N ASN A 18 11.08 14.85 -4.36
CA ASN A 18 11.35 16.27 -4.53
C ASN A 18 12.15 16.42 -5.85
N LYS A 19 11.74 17.33 -6.75
CA LYS A 19 12.25 17.45 -8.15
C LYS A 19 13.77 17.60 -8.32
N ASN A 20 14.57 17.66 -7.25
CA ASN A 20 15.99 18.04 -7.27
C ASN A 20 16.98 17.04 -6.65
N SER A 21 16.66 15.76 -6.46
CA SER A 21 17.68 14.82 -5.97
C SER A 21 17.50 13.40 -6.49
N ILE A 22 18.12 13.12 -7.64
CA ILE A 22 18.51 11.76 -8.02
C ILE A 22 20.04 11.75 -8.05
N GLN A 23 20.66 11.17 -7.03
CA GLN A 23 22.02 10.67 -7.12
C GLN A 23 22.04 9.32 -6.40
N TYR A 24 22.06 8.26 -7.20
CA TYR A 24 22.30 6.90 -6.72
C TYR A 24 23.81 6.67 -6.71
N ASP A 25 24.41 6.70 -5.53
CA ASP A 25 25.77 6.19 -5.35
C ASP A 25 25.70 4.66 -5.25
N VAL A 26 26.28 3.99 -6.24
CA VAL A 26 26.54 2.55 -6.23
C VAL A 26 27.98 2.39 -5.74
N ASP A 27 28.15 1.86 -4.54
CA ASP A 27 29.46 1.46 -4.02
C ASP A 27 29.59 -0.06 -4.11
N GLU A 28 30.64 -0.51 -4.80
CA GLU A 28 30.94 -1.89 -5.14
C GLU A 28 32.36 -2.21 -4.67
N THR A 29 32.52 -3.01 -3.60
CA THR A 29 33.71 -3.85 -3.33
C THR A 29 33.38 -4.88 -2.22
N ALA A 30 33.47 -6.20 -2.50
CA ALA A 30 34.55 -7.16 -2.14
C ALA A 30 34.43 -7.69 -0.67
N VAL A 31 34.62 -8.95 -0.22
CA VAL A 31 35.40 -10.13 -0.61
C VAL A 31 34.78 -11.43 0.01
N GLU A 32 35.28 -12.56 -0.48
CA GLU A 32 35.09 -14.02 -0.39
C GLU A 32 34.87 -14.84 0.93
N ASN A 33 34.25 -16.01 0.72
CA ASN A 33 34.44 -17.38 1.29
C ASN A 33 33.87 -17.83 2.66
N VAL A 34 32.71 -18.53 2.61
CA VAL A 34 32.38 -19.75 3.41
C VAL A 34 31.40 -20.61 2.59
N ALA A 35 31.80 -21.79 2.11
CA ALA A 35 31.50 -22.19 0.72
C ALA A 35 30.41 -23.25 0.45
N GLU A 36 29.33 -23.40 1.25
CA GLU A 36 28.17 -24.17 0.69
C GLU A 36 26.82 -23.93 1.39
N THR A 37 26.78 -23.79 2.73
CA THR A 37 25.56 -23.36 3.43
C THR A 37 25.41 -21.84 3.41
N CYS A 38 26.52 -21.11 3.54
CA CYS A 38 26.51 -19.65 3.44
C CYS A 38 26.37 -19.17 1.99
N GLU A 39 26.71 -19.96 0.97
CA GLU A 39 26.46 -19.58 -0.43
C GLU A 39 24.98 -19.52 -0.76
N ASN A 40 24.18 -20.51 -0.35
CA ASN A 40 22.73 -20.48 -0.55
C ASN A 40 22.05 -19.35 0.24
N ILE A 41 22.50 -19.08 1.48
CA ILE A 41 22.03 -17.96 2.29
C ILE A 41 22.46 -16.62 1.68
N SER A 42 23.70 -16.51 1.20
CA SER A 42 24.28 -15.33 0.55
C SER A 42 23.61 -15.04 -0.80
N GLN A 43 23.34 -16.06 -1.61
CA GLN A 43 22.61 -15.92 -2.86
C GLN A 43 21.15 -15.51 -2.63
N ASN A 44 20.47 -16.10 -1.63
CA ASN A 44 19.12 -15.68 -1.25
C ASN A 44 19.07 -14.26 -0.67
N ALA A 45 20.06 -13.88 0.13
CA ALA A 45 20.21 -12.52 0.64
C ALA A 45 20.42 -11.52 -0.50
N LYS A 46 21.38 -11.79 -1.41
CA LYS A 46 21.63 -11.00 -2.62
C LYS A 46 20.41 -10.90 -3.53
N SER A 47 19.67 -12.00 -3.71
CA SER A 47 18.41 -12.03 -4.48
C SER A 47 17.33 -11.17 -3.84
N SER A 48 17.19 -11.25 -2.51
CA SER A 48 16.23 -10.45 -1.75
C SER A 48 16.57 -8.97 -1.76
N GLU A 49 17.85 -8.62 -1.68
CA GLU A 49 18.36 -7.25 -1.81
C GLU A 49 18.12 -6.69 -3.21
N ARG A 50 18.41 -7.47 -4.25
CA ARG A 50 18.12 -7.09 -5.64
C ARG A 50 16.62 -6.87 -5.84
N LYS A 51 15.75 -7.74 -5.32
CA LYS A 51 14.29 -7.53 -5.35
C LYS A 51 13.89 -6.25 -4.63
N LEU A 52 14.45 -5.99 -3.46
CA LEU A 52 14.19 -4.78 -2.70
C LEU A 52 14.58 -3.53 -3.51
N LEU A 53 15.77 -3.49 -4.11
CA LEU A 53 16.20 -2.39 -4.97
C LEU A 53 15.25 -2.16 -6.16
N ILE A 54 14.81 -3.24 -6.82
CA ILE A 54 13.84 -3.17 -7.90
C ILE A 54 12.50 -2.58 -7.41
N TRP A 55 12.00 -3.03 -6.24
CA TRP A 55 10.75 -2.51 -5.68
C TRP A 55 10.86 -1.04 -5.30
N LYS A 56 11.99 -0.62 -4.70
CA LYS A 56 12.27 0.79 -4.40
C LYS A 56 12.23 1.62 -5.67
N GLN A 57 12.98 1.21 -6.70
CA GLN A 57 13.02 1.90 -7.99
C GLN A 57 11.63 2.02 -8.61
N ARG A 58 10.84 0.94 -8.60
CA ARG A 58 9.47 0.94 -9.13
C ARG A 58 8.54 1.91 -8.41
N LEU A 59 8.65 2.04 -7.08
CA LEU A 59 7.87 3.03 -6.36
C LEU A 59 8.34 4.45 -6.70
N ILE A 60 9.65 4.70 -6.75
CA ILE A 60 10.25 6.00 -7.07
C ILE A 60 9.84 6.49 -8.46
N THR A 61 9.79 5.59 -9.45
CA THR A 61 9.40 5.96 -10.82
C THR A 61 7.89 5.99 -11.01
N SER A 62 7.10 5.59 -10.02
CA SER A 62 5.64 5.50 -10.18
C SER A 62 4.94 6.85 -10.09
N LYS A 63 3.66 6.87 -10.49
CA LYS A 63 2.80 8.04 -10.24
C LYS A 63 2.72 8.45 -8.76
N TRP A 64 2.78 7.50 -7.83
CA TRP A 64 2.67 7.78 -6.38
C TRP A 64 3.83 8.60 -5.84
N ALA A 65 5.02 8.46 -6.44
CA ALA A 65 6.19 9.26 -6.09
C ALA A 65 6.04 10.76 -6.41
N HIS A 66 5.03 11.12 -7.21
CA HIS A 66 4.81 12.49 -7.67
C HIS A 66 3.52 13.09 -7.10
N ARG A 67 2.75 12.31 -6.33
CA ARG A 67 1.53 12.78 -5.66
C ARG A 67 1.86 13.37 -4.29
N ARG A 68 1.00 14.27 -3.80
CA ARG A 68 1.13 14.86 -2.47
C ARG A 68 0.77 13.83 -1.39
N PRO A 69 1.73 13.37 -0.57
CA PRO A 69 1.44 12.47 0.53
C PRO A 69 0.77 13.24 1.68
N ILE A 70 -0.15 12.58 2.38
CA ILE A 70 -0.81 13.08 3.59
C ILE A 70 -0.28 12.35 4.82
N ALA A 71 -0.17 11.02 4.75
CA ALA A 71 0.35 10.20 5.83
C ALA A 71 0.97 8.90 5.31
N ALA A 72 1.84 8.29 6.11
CA ALA A 72 2.42 6.97 5.87
C ALA A 72 2.42 6.17 7.17
N GLU A 73 2.14 4.86 7.07
CA GLU A 73 2.03 3.94 8.21
C GLU A 73 1.10 4.48 9.31
N GLN A 74 -0.02 5.10 8.89
CA GLN A 74 -0.97 5.78 9.76
C GLN A 74 -1.75 4.75 10.58
N PRO A 75 -1.61 4.73 11.92
CA PRO A 75 -2.49 3.93 12.77
C PRO A 75 -3.91 4.46 12.63
N ILE A 76 -4.86 3.55 12.56
CA ILE A 76 -6.27 3.89 12.55
C ILE A 76 -7.01 3.13 13.64
N VAL A 77 -7.78 3.89 14.41
CA VAL A 77 -8.59 3.38 15.51
C VAL A 77 -9.94 4.06 15.35
N ALA A 78 -10.98 3.28 15.07
CA ALA A 78 -12.32 3.81 15.02
C ALA A 78 -13.32 2.86 15.68
N HIS A 79 -14.33 3.47 16.26
CA HIS A 79 -15.52 2.80 16.75
C HIS A 79 -16.56 2.82 15.63
N VAL A 80 -17.09 1.65 15.29
CA VAL A 80 -18.15 1.49 14.31
C VAL A 80 -19.42 1.10 15.06
N PRO A 81 -20.35 2.04 15.32
CA PRO A 81 -21.50 1.79 16.19
C PRO A 81 -22.34 0.57 15.80
N GLU A 82 -22.42 0.28 14.50
CA GLU A 82 -23.17 -0.86 13.96
C GLU A 82 -22.57 -2.23 14.34
N LEU A 83 -21.30 -2.26 14.76
CA LEU A 83 -20.62 -3.46 15.27
C LEU A 83 -20.58 -3.51 16.81
N GLY A 84 -21.38 -2.67 17.49
CA GLY A 84 -21.36 -2.54 18.94
C GLY A 84 -20.08 -1.86 19.45
N ASP A 85 -19.69 -2.15 20.70
CA ASP A 85 -18.54 -1.51 21.38
C ASP A 85 -17.16 -1.96 20.85
N GLN A 86 -17.10 -2.53 19.64
CA GLN A 86 -15.85 -3.03 19.07
C GLN A 86 -14.98 -1.88 18.55
N ILE A 87 -13.78 -1.76 19.11
CA ILE A 87 -12.74 -0.89 18.57
C ILE A 87 -11.98 -1.65 17.48
N ILE A 88 -12.05 -1.14 16.26
CA ILE A 88 -11.28 -1.68 15.14
C ILE A 88 -9.95 -0.96 15.07
N ASN A 89 -8.87 -1.75 15.09
CA ASN A 89 -7.51 -1.27 14.92
C ASN A 89 -6.97 -1.70 13.57
N GLY A 90 -6.34 -0.77 12.86
CA GLY A 90 -5.67 -1.03 11.60
C GLY A 90 -4.46 -0.12 11.42
N LYS A 91 -3.76 -0.31 10.31
CA LYS A 91 -2.70 0.58 9.90
C LYS A 91 -2.75 0.74 8.39
N ILE A 92 -2.85 1.99 7.95
CA ILE A 92 -2.86 2.34 6.53
C ILE A 92 -1.43 2.62 6.09
N ASP A 93 -0.98 1.90 5.07
CA ASP A 93 0.37 2.02 4.51
C ASP A 93 0.67 3.45 4.02
N ALA A 94 -0.21 4.04 3.20
CA ALA A 94 -0.08 5.42 2.75
C ALA A 94 -1.43 6.06 2.40
N ILE A 95 -1.50 7.37 2.61
CA ILE A 95 -2.64 8.23 2.25
C ILE A 95 -2.11 9.37 1.39
N PHE A 96 -2.73 9.60 0.24
CA PHE A 96 -2.40 10.70 -0.68
C PHE A 96 -3.60 11.62 -0.87
N ALA A 97 -3.35 12.88 -1.24
CA ALA A 97 -4.40 13.85 -1.55
C ALA A 97 -5.00 13.61 -2.95
N GLY A 98 -6.31 13.83 -3.09
CA GLY A 98 -7.07 13.65 -4.33
C GLY A 98 -7.51 12.21 -4.58
N GLY A 99 -8.24 11.97 -5.66
CA GLY A 99 -8.71 10.65 -6.08
C GLY A 99 -7.76 9.86 -6.96
N LEU A 100 -8.15 8.65 -7.36
CA LEU A 100 -7.45 7.86 -8.38
C LEU A 100 -7.53 8.53 -9.76
N ASN A 101 -8.65 9.18 -10.06
CA ASN A 101 -8.80 10.09 -11.18
C ASN A 101 -8.37 11.52 -10.74
N PRO A 102 -7.29 12.09 -11.30
CA PRO A 102 -6.83 13.43 -10.95
C PRO A 102 -7.83 14.54 -11.29
N GLU A 103 -8.71 14.28 -12.27
CA GLU A 103 -9.70 15.26 -12.76
C GLU A 103 -10.99 15.26 -11.93
N ASP A 104 -11.14 14.36 -10.95
CA ASP A 104 -12.31 14.30 -10.09
C ASP A 104 -12.08 15.11 -8.79
N PRO A 105 -12.62 16.34 -8.68
CA PRO A 105 -12.43 17.18 -7.51
C PRO A 105 -13.25 16.73 -6.31
N SER A 106 -14.20 15.80 -6.48
CA SER A 106 -15.00 15.26 -5.37
C SER A 106 -14.17 14.38 -4.44
N LYS A 107 -13.04 13.86 -4.93
CA LYS A 107 -12.16 12.97 -4.20
C LYS A 107 -11.13 13.74 -3.39
N LEU A 108 -11.11 13.51 -2.09
CA LEU A 108 -10.20 14.17 -1.15
C LEU A 108 -8.97 13.34 -0.85
N TYR A 109 -9.12 12.01 -0.78
CA TYR A 109 -8.04 11.10 -0.40
C TYR A 109 -7.99 9.86 -1.28
N THR A 110 -6.79 9.32 -1.44
CA THR A 110 -6.58 7.95 -1.92
C THR A 110 -5.72 7.18 -0.93
N ILE A 111 -6.25 6.04 -0.47
CA ILE A 111 -5.51 5.05 0.31
C ILE A 111 -4.71 4.16 -0.64
N VAL A 112 -3.44 3.92 -0.32
CA VAL A 112 -2.60 2.99 -1.06
C VAL A 112 -2.01 1.97 -0.11
N ASP A 113 -2.21 0.70 -0.43
CA ASP A 113 -1.64 -0.43 0.29
C ASP A 113 -0.60 -1.13 -0.60
N TRP A 114 0.64 -1.20 -0.11
CA TRP A 114 1.75 -1.71 -0.91
C TRP A 114 1.83 -3.23 -0.77
N LYS A 115 1.86 -3.95 -1.89
CA LYS A 115 1.98 -5.41 -1.92
C LYS A 115 3.28 -5.85 -2.58
N THR A 116 4.09 -6.61 -1.85
CA THR A 116 5.31 -7.26 -2.39
C THR A 116 5.05 -8.70 -2.88
N GLY A 117 3.87 -9.26 -2.58
CA GLY A 117 3.47 -10.63 -2.91
C GLY A 117 2.79 -10.77 -4.27
N ARG A 118 2.39 -11.99 -4.64
CA ARG A 118 1.72 -12.26 -5.94
C ARG A 118 0.42 -11.45 -6.08
N LYS A 119 0.24 -10.80 -7.23
CA LYS A 119 -1.03 -10.18 -7.61
C LYS A 119 -2.10 -11.26 -7.78
N PRO A 120 -3.24 -11.20 -7.05
CA PRO A 120 -4.31 -12.16 -7.20
C PRO A 120 -4.93 -12.01 -8.59
N THR A 121 -5.37 -13.13 -9.16
CA THR A 121 -6.02 -13.17 -10.47
C THR A 121 -7.44 -13.72 -10.40
N LYS A 122 -7.79 -14.42 -9.32
CA LYS A 122 -9.13 -14.96 -9.11
C LYS A 122 -10.04 -13.88 -8.54
N PRO A 123 -11.28 -13.71 -9.04
CA PRO A 123 -12.21 -12.71 -8.54
C PRO A 123 -12.46 -12.77 -7.03
N GLN A 124 -12.56 -13.98 -6.46
CA GLN A 124 -12.78 -14.18 -5.02
C GLN A 124 -11.59 -13.66 -4.18
N ASP A 125 -10.36 -13.97 -4.58
CA ASP A 125 -9.15 -13.50 -3.89
C ASP A 125 -9.00 -11.97 -3.99
N ILE A 126 -9.43 -11.40 -5.13
CA ILE A 126 -9.46 -9.95 -5.34
C ILE A 126 -10.47 -9.30 -4.39
N ALA A 127 -11.71 -9.80 -4.37
CA ALA A 127 -12.78 -9.28 -3.52
C ALA A 127 -12.39 -9.31 -2.04
N LEU A 128 -11.79 -10.42 -1.56
CA LEU A 128 -11.33 -10.53 -0.18
C LEU A 128 -10.30 -9.45 0.19
N LYS A 129 -9.33 -9.19 -0.70
CA LYS A 129 -8.32 -8.15 -0.45
C LYS A 129 -8.89 -6.74 -0.57
N LEU A 130 -9.86 -6.52 -1.45
CA LEU A 130 -10.52 -5.23 -1.60
C LEU A 130 -11.45 -4.93 -0.41
N GLY A 131 -12.10 -5.94 0.18
CA GLY A 131 -12.89 -5.77 1.41
C GLY A 131 -12.06 -5.19 2.56
N GLN A 132 -10.78 -5.56 2.67
CA GLN A 132 -9.86 -4.92 3.62
C GLN A 132 -9.62 -3.42 3.31
N LEU A 133 -9.56 -3.03 2.04
CA LEU A 133 -9.41 -1.62 1.67
C LEU A 133 -10.68 -0.82 1.90
N ASP A 134 -11.85 -1.41 1.60
CA ASP A 134 -13.14 -0.80 1.88
C ASP A 134 -13.27 -0.49 3.38
N TRP A 135 -12.76 -1.38 4.22
CA TRP A 135 -12.59 -1.12 5.63
C TRP A 135 -11.73 0.09 5.96
N TYR A 136 -10.54 0.18 5.38
CA TYR A 136 -9.67 1.32 5.60
C TYR A 136 -10.30 2.64 5.14
N ARG A 137 -11.09 2.61 4.06
CA ARG A 137 -11.86 3.77 3.60
C ARG A 137 -12.90 4.19 4.63
N LEU A 138 -13.68 3.24 5.15
CA LEU A 138 -14.70 3.52 6.17
C LEU A 138 -14.06 4.08 7.45
N LEU A 139 -13.01 3.44 7.96
CA LEU A 139 -12.33 3.89 9.17
C LEU A 139 -11.72 5.30 8.97
N LEU A 140 -11.11 5.56 7.81
CA LEU A 140 -10.54 6.87 7.48
C LEU A 140 -11.63 7.94 7.41
N SER A 141 -12.75 7.63 6.75
CA SER A 141 -13.93 8.49 6.69
C SER A 141 -14.42 8.89 8.09
N LEU A 142 -14.55 7.92 9.01
CA LEU A 142 -14.97 8.17 10.39
C LEU A 142 -13.96 9.03 11.17
N MET A 143 -12.67 8.72 11.04
CA MET A 143 -11.59 9.43 11.75
C MET A 143 -11.46 10.88 11.27
N THR A 144 -11.53 11.13 9.96
CA THR A 144 -11.33 12.47 9.39
C THR A 144 -12.63 13.22 9.12
N LYS A 145 -13.79 12.60 9.38
CA LYS A 145 -15.13 13.15 9.12
C LYS A 145 -15.34 13.60 7.68
N VAL A 146 -14.75 12.87 6.72
CA VAL A 146 -14.98 13.13 5.29
C VAL A 146 -15.96 12.10 4.73
N PRO A 147 -16.73 12.45 3.70
CA PRO A 147 -17.61 11.50 3.02
C PRO A 147 -16.84 10.28 2.51
N LEU A 148 -17.41 9.08 2.65
CA LEU A 148 -16.77 7.82 2.26
C LEU A 148 -16.50 7.75 0.74
N ASP A 149 -17.43 8.29 -0.05
CA ASP A 149 -17.33 8.42 -1.50
C ASP A 149 -16.24 9.39 -1.94
N ALA A 150 -15.78 10.28 -1.05
CA ALA A 150 -14.63 11.16 -1.29
C ALA A 150 -13.26 10.47 -1.07
N ILE A 151 -13.25 9.18 -0.69
CA ILE A 151 -12.03 8.40 -0.46
C ILE A 151 -11.95 7.27 -1.48
N ASP A 152 -10.90 7.24 -2.29
CA ASP A 152 -10.56 6.09 -3.12
C ASP A 152 -9.55 5.18 -2.41
N ALA A 153 -9.43 3.92 -2.85
CA ALA A 153 -8.37 3.04 -2.37
C ALA A 153 -7.83 2.12 -3.48
N THR A 154 -6.56 1.74 -3.36
CA THR A 154 -5.96 0.78 -4.28
C THR A 154 -4.87 -0.08 -3.63
N LEU A 155 -4.77 -1.33 -4.09
CA LEU A 155 -3.63 -2.20 -3.84
C LEU A 155 -2.57 -1.93 -4.91
N TYR A 156 -1.32 -1.72 -4.52
CA TYR A 156 -0.20 -1.47 -5.43
C TYR A 156 0.88 -2.56 -5.34
N TYR A 157 0.97 -3.39 -6.37
CA TYR A 157 1.84 -4.58 -6.43
C TYR A 157 3.23 -4.25 -7.00
N VAL A 158 4.18 -3.89 -6.13
CA VAL A 158 5.54 -3.48 -6.54
C VAL A 158 6.35 -4.57 -7.23
N ASN A 159 5.94 -5.83 -7.13
CA ASN A 159 6.58 -6.94 -7.82
C ASN A 159 6.20 -7.07 -9.30
N ILE A 160 5.16 -6.37 -9.77
CA ILE A 160 4.78 -6.34 -11.19
C ILE A 160 5.65 -5.35 -11.96
N SER A 161 6.19 -5.77 -13.11
CA SER A 161 7.11 -4.96 -13.92
C SER A 161 6.40 -3.86 -14.68
N ASP A 162 5.27 -4.18 -15.32
CA ASP A 162 4.45 -3.19 -16.02
C ASP A 162 3.70 -2.32 -15.01
N GLU A 163 3.86 -1.00 -15.06
CA GLU A 163 3.19 -0.08 -14.15
C GLU A 163 1.67 -0.10 -14.32
N CYS A 164 1.18 -0.27 -15.55
CA CYS A 164 -0.25 -0.32 -15.86
C CYS A 164 -0.95 -1.51 -15.20
N GLU A 165 -0.21 -2.55 -14.82
CA GLU A 165 -0.71 -3.74 -14.16
C GLU A 165 -0.43 -3.76 -12.64
N ARG A 166 0.17 -2.71 -12.05
CA ARG A 166 0.49 -2.73 -10.61
C ARG A 166 -0.72 -2.54 -9.71
N GLU A 167 -1.82 -2.02 -10.23
CA GLU A 167 -2.95 -1.60 -9.41
C GLU A 167 -4.14 -2.56 -9.47
N ILE A 168 -4.86 -2.62 -8.36
CA ILE A 168 -6.24 -3.11 -8.26
C ILE A 168 -6.99 -2.07 -7.43
N HIS A 169 -8.03 -1.48 -7.99
CA HIS A 169 -8.79 -0.41 -7.35
C HIS A 169 -9.96 -0.99 -6.57
N ALA A 170 -10.24 -0.41 -5.40
CA ALA A 170 -11.47 -0.69 -4.69
C ALA A 170 -12.63 0.00 -5.42
N GLU A 171 -13.77 -0.69 -5.51
CA GLU A 171 -14.99 -0.12 -6.05
C GLU A 171 -15.63 0.83 -5.03
N GLN A 172 -16.50 1.72 -5.50
CA GLN A 172 -17.25 2.59 -4.60
C GLN A 172 -18.35 1.78 -3.93
N LYS A 173 -18.27 1.65 -2.60
CA LYS A 173 -19.27 1.00 -1.77
C LYS A 173 -19.77 1.97 -0.71
N THR A 174 -21.04 1.86 -0.40
CA THR A 174 -21.69 2.52 0.72
C THR A 174 -21.27 1.88 2.03
N LYS A 175 -21.48 2.60 3.14
CA LYS A 175 -21.24 2.06 4.48
C LYS A 175 -21.98 0.74 4.71
N ASP A 176 -23.24 0.65 4.28
CA ASP A 176 -24.08 -0.53 4.51
C ASP A 176 -23.60 -1.74 3.71
N GLU A 177 -23.14 -1.55 2.47
CA GLU A 177 -22.53 -2.62 1.67
C GLU A 177 -21.26 -3.16 2.32
N ILE A 178 -20.38 -2.27 2.80
CA ILE A 178 -19.15 -2.66 3.49
C ILE A 178 -19.47 -3.45 4.76
N LEU A 179 -20.46 -2.99 5.54
CA LEU A 179 -20.93 -3.68 6.75
C LEU A 179 -21.54 -5.06 6.42
N ALA A 180 -22.34 -5.17 5.37
CA ALA A 180 -22.96 -6.43 4.97
C ALA A 180 -21.94 -7.50 4.56
N GLU A 181 -20.84 -7.10 3.91
CA GLU A 181 -19.74 -8.00 3.52
C GLU A 181 -19.02 -8.60 4.74
N LEU A 182 -19.03 -7.94 5.89
CA LEU A 182 -18.49 -8.50 7.13
C LEU A 182 -19.39 -9.53 7.78
N HIS A 183 -20.68 -9.23 7.83
CA HIS A 183 -21.65 -10.10 8.48
C HIS A 183 -21.87 -11.40 7.71
N SER A 184 -21.43 -11.46 6.45
CA SER A 184 -21.59 -12.60 5.55
C SER A 184 -20.49 -13.68 5.66
N ASP A 185 -19.67 -13.68 6.72
CA ASP A 185 -18.64 -14.70 7.02
C ASP A 185 -17.65 -14.97 5.87
N THR A 186 -16.67 -14.08 5.67
CA THR A 186 -15.44 -14.40 4.91
C THR A 186 -14.16 -13.86 5.57
N LEU A 187 -14.21 -13.39 6.83
CA LEU A 187 -13.06 -12.76 7.48
C LEU A 187 -12.83 -13.11 8.96
N ILE A 188 -13.34 -14.24 9.46
CA ILE A 188 -12.88 -14.84 10.74
C ILE A 188 -12.26 -16.21 10.48
#